data_AF-A0A8T6ZUR8-F1
#
_entry.id   AF-A0A8T6ZUR8-F1
#
_cell.length_a   1.000
_cell.length_b   1.000
_cell.length_c   1.000
_cell.angle_alpha   90.00
_cell.angle_beta   90.00
_cell.angle_gamma   90.00
#
_symmetry.space_group_name_H-M   'P 1'
#
loop_
_entity.id
_entity.type
_entity.pdbx_description
1 polymer ?
#
loop_
_entity_poly.entity_id
_entity_poly.type
_entity_poly.pdbx_seq_one_letter_code
_entity_poly.pdbx_strand_id
1 'polypeptide(L)'
;MAKDNRWIARWMTALGLSLIALPALSQPQYMEDFVTGVPDGSGGMTSGPEVGERIPDFEALDQHGNPVSLSDVMGPGGAMVVFIRSADW
;
A
#
# COMPACT_ATOMS: atom_id res chain seq x y z
N MET A 1 -19.49 -42.33 -51.55
CA MET A 1 -20.02 -42.09 -50.19
C MET A 1 -18.91 -41.43 -49.38
N ALA A 2 -18.88 -40.10 -49.30
CA ALA A 2 -17.81 -39.35 -48.63
C ALA A 2 -18.17 -39.11 -47.16
N LYS A 3 -17.25 -39.41 -46.25
CA LYS A 3 -17.44 -39.29 -44.79
C LYS A 3 -17.24 -37.83 -44.39
N ASP A 4 -18.29 -37.19 -43.84
CA ASP A 4 -18.25 -35.79 -43.42
C ASP A 4 -17.36 -35.63 -42.18
N ASN A 5 -16.21 -34.97 -42.34
CA ASN A 5 -15.21 -34.75 -41.29
C ASN A 5 -15.44 -33.45 -40.48
N ARG A 6 -16.57 -32.76 -40.69
CA ARG A 6 -16.93 -31.54 -39.94
C ARG A 6 -17.09 -31.75 -38.44
N TRP A 7 -17.25 -32.99 -37.98
CA TRP A 7 -17.33 -33.32 -36.56
C TRP A 7 -15.96 -33.20 -35.85
N ILE A 8 -14.85 -33.48 -36.53
CA ILE A 8 -13.49 -33.39 -35.96
C ILE A 8 -13.10 -31.92 -35.77
N ALA A 9 -13.46 -31.07 -36.72
CA ALA A 9 -13.19 -29.64 -36.67
C ALA A 9 -13.86 -28.94 -35.47
N ARG A 10 -15.05 -29.40 -35.05
CA ARG A 10 -15.79 -28.81 -33.91
C ARG A 10 -15.14 -29.13 -32.56
N TRP A 11 -14.48 -30.28 -32.42
CA TRP A 11 -13.79 -30.66 -31.18
C TRP A 11 -12.42 -30.00 -31.04
N MET A 12 -11.74 -29.69 -32.15
CA MET A 12 -10.47 -28.95 -32.12
C MET A 12 -10.64 -27.49 -31.68
N THR A 13 -11.76 -26.85 -31.98
CA THR A 13 -12.05 -25.48 -31.48
C THR A 13 -12.28 -25.46 -29.96
N ALA A 14 -12.85 -26.53 -29.39
CA ALA A 14 -13.09 -26.62 -27.94
C ALA A 14 -11.81 -26.91 -27.14
N LEU A 15 -10.86 -27.68 -27.69
CA LEU A 15 -9.58 -27.99 -27.03
C LEU A 15 -8.57 -26.84 -27.07
N GLY A 16 -8.59 -26.00 -28.11
CA GLY A 16 -7.70 -24.84 -28.22
C GLY A 16 -7.97 -23.74 -27.17
N LEU A 17 -9.18 -23.66 -26.63
CA LEU A 17 -9.57 -22.64 -25.64
C LEU A 17 -9.31 -23.04 -24.18
N SER A 18 -9.05 -24.31 -23.89
CA SER A 18 -8.81 -24.78 -22.52
C SER A 18 -7.35 -24.57 -22.06
N LEU A 19 -6.38 -24.63 -22.98
CA LEU A 19 -4.96 -24.57 -22.63
C LEU A 19 -4.44 -23.16 -22.26
N ILE A 20 -5.23 -22.11 -22.49
CA ILE A 20 -4.83 -20.71 -22.24
C ILE A 20 -5.21 -20.24 -20.83
N ALA A 21 -6.06 -20.99 -20.10
CA ALA A 21 -6.53 -20.58 -18.77
C ALA A 21 -5.63 -21.02 -17.60
N LEU A 22 -4.75 -22.02 -17.81
CA LEU A 22 -4.00 -22.64 -16.73
C LEU A 22 -2.83 -21.84 -16.11
N PRO A 23 -2.10 -20.92 -16.80
CA PRO A 23 -1.06 -20.15 -16.12
C PRO A 23 -1.62 -19.05 -15.20
N ALA A 24 -2.91 -18.71 -15.27
CA ALA A 24 -3.52 -17.69 -14.41
C ALA A 24 -3.63 -18.11 -12.93
N LEU A 25 -3.63 -19.41 -12.64
CA LEU A 25 -3.67 -19.93 -11.27
C LEU A 25 -2.27 -20.11 -10.65
N SER A 26 -1.20 -19.91 -11.42
CA SER A 26 0.18 -20.02 -10.97
C SER A 26 0.90 -18.67 -11.11
N GLN A 27 0.27 -17.59 -10.63
CA GLN A 27 0.91 -16.29 -10.51
C GLN A 27 1.59 -16.19 -9.13
N PRO A 28 2.90 -16.51 -8.98
CA PRO A 28 3.66 -16.18 -7.78
C PRO A 28 3.77 -14.65 -7.55
N GLN A 29 3.38 -13.87 -8.56
CA GLN A 29 3.43 -12.40 -8.55
C GLN A 29 2.56 -11.73 -7.49
N TYR A 30 1.55 -12.42 -6.93
CA TYR A 30 0.74 -11.85 -5.83
C TYR A 30 1.37 -12.03 -4.44
N MET A 31 2.37 -12.90 -4.30
CA MET A 31 3.02 -13.13 -2.99
C MET A 31 4.30 -12.31 -2.79
N GLU A 32 4.99 -11.92 -3.87
CA GLU A 32 6.17 -11.04 -3.78
C GLU A 32 5.79 -9.64 -3.24
N ASP A 33 4.64 -9.09 -3.68
CA ASP A 33 4.10 -7.81 -3.17
C ASP A 33 3.68 -7.87 -1.70
N PHE A 34 3.40 -9.05 -1.16
CA PHE A 34 3.01 -9.21 0.25
C PHE A 34 4.22 -9.38 1.17
N VAL A 35 5.31 -9.99 0.68
CA VAL A 35 6.49 -10.32 1.50
C VAL A 35 7.58 -9.24 1.38
N THR A 36 7.66 -8.54 0.25
CA THR A 36 8.58 -7.39 0.06
C THR A 36 7.87 -6.04 0.07
N GLY A 37 6.53 -6.04 0.02
CA GLY A 37 5.73 -4.88 0.31
C GLY A 37 5.55 -4.70 1.81
N VAL A 38 6.58 -4.20 2.48
CA VAL A 38 6.33 -2.91 3.11
C VAL A 38 6.30 -1.99 1.89
N PRO A 39 5.12 -1.57 1.37
CA PRO A 39 5.12 -0.30 0.67
C PRO A 39 5.84 0.62 1.64
N ASP A 40 6.68 1.53 1.18
CA ASP A 40 7.21 2.66 1.96
C ASP A 40 6.18 3.43 2.83
N GLY A 41 4.94 2.94 2.97
CA GLY A 41 3.81 3.54 3.61
C GLY A 41 3.35 4.76 2.84
N SER A 42 3.98 5.05 1.70
CA SER A 42 3.97 6.34 1.03
C SER A 42 3.20 6.35 -0.28
N GLY A 43 2.48 5.25 -0.58
CA GLY A 43 1.52 5.11 -1.69
C GLY A 43 0.35 6.11 -1.62
N GLY A 44 0.66 7.40 -1.70
CA GLY A 44 -0.20 8.55 -1.47
C GLY A 44 -0.30 9.04 -0.03
N MET A 45 0.31 8.38 0.96
CA MET A 45 0.26 8.82 2.36
C MET A 45 1.58 9.47 2.74
N THR A 46 1.57 10.80 2.92
CA THR A 46 2.72 11.53 3.43
C THR A 46 3.02 11.05 4.86
N SER A 47 4.00 10.16 5.02
CA SER A 47 4.65 9.91 6.30
C SER A 47 5.38 11.19 6.73
N GLY A 48 5.55 11.39 8.03
CA GLY A 48 6.26 12.56 8.56
C GLY A 48 7.72 12.65 8.07
N PRO A 49 8.47 13.68 8.51
CA PRO A 49 9.86 13.88 8.12
C PRO A 49 10.73 12.64 8.33
N GLU A 50 11.70 12.43 7.43
CA GLU A 50 12.62 11.29 7.53
C GLU A 50 13.57 11.42 8.74
N VAL A 51 14.21 10.31 9.13
CA VAL A 51 15.21 10.34 10.21
C VAL A 51 16.40 11.21 9.79
N GLY A 52 16.68 12.24 10.59
CA GLY A 52 17.72 13.23 10.31
C GLY A 52 17.22 14.46 9.53
N GLU A 53 15.99 14.42 9.02
CA GLU A 53 15.31 15.59 8.47
C GLU A 53 14.83 16.52 9.59
N ARG A 54 14.79 17.81 9.31
CA ARG A 54 14.32 18.81 10.27
C ARG A 54 12.81 18.70 10.45
N ILE A 55 12.34 18.63 11.70
CA ILE A 55 10.92 18.77 12.03
C ILE A 55 10.47 20.21 11.66
N PRO A 56 9.33 20.38 10.95
CA PRO A 56 8.76 21.70 10.70
C PRO A 56 8.45 22.44 12.00
N ASP A 57 8.66 23.76 12.00
CA ASP A 57 8.25 24.58 13.13
C ASP A 57 6.71 24.56 13.25
N PHE A 58 6.21 24.56 14.49
CA PHE A 58 4.77 24.59 14.77
C PHE A 58 4.47 25.56 15.91
N GLU A 59 3.20 25.97 15.96
CA GLU A 59 2.58 26.62 17.10
C GLU A 59 1.24 25.93 17.36
N ALA A 60 1.02 25.49 18.58
CA ALA A 60 -0.20 24.80 19.00
C ALA A 60 -0.67 25.34 20.35
N LEU A 61 -1.93 25.09 20.70
CA LEU A 61 -2.43 25.42 22.02
C LEU A 61 -2.15 24.27 22.98
N ASP A 62 -1.62 24.58 24.15
CA ASP A 62 -1.50 23.63 25.26
C ASP A 62 -2.88 23.30 25.89
N GLN A 63 -2.90 22.45 26.91
CA GLN A 63 -4.13 22.07 27.61
C GLN A 63 -4.82 23.22 28.36
N HIS A 64 -4.16 24.36 28.53
CA HIS A 64 -4.68 25.57 29.15
C HIS A 64 -5.05 26.65 28.11
N GLY A 65 -4.86 26.38 26.81
CA GLY A 65 -5.12 27.32 25.73
C GLY A 65 -3.99 28.32 25.50
N ASN A 66 -2.79 28.10 26.06
CA ASN A 66 -1.63 28.96 25.78
C ASN A 66 -0.94 28.50 24.49
N PRO A 67 -0.46 29.44 23.65
CA PRO A 67 0.37 29.09 22.51
C PRO A 67 1.72 28.51 22.98
N VAL A 68 2.11 27.40 22.37
CA VAL A 68 3.41 26.74 22.55
C VAL A 68 4.01 26.41 21.19
N SER A 69 5.30 26.71 21.03
CA SER A 69 6.06 26.46 19.82
C SER A 69 6.95 25.22 19.93
N LEU A 70 7.49 24.75 18.81
CA LEU A 70 8.54 23.71 18.81
C LEU A 70 9.72 24.10 19.71
N SER A 71 10.17 25.36 19.67
CA SER A 71 11.28 25.84 20.51
C SER A 71 10.97 25.76 22.02
N ASP A 72 9.73 25.98 22.43
CA ASP A 72 9.35 25.96 23.84
C ASP A 72 9.38 24.54 24.43
N VAL A 73 9.12 23.52 23.61
CA VAL A 73 9.08 22.11 24.04
C VAL A 73 10.43 21.39 23.91
N MET A 74 11.41 21.98 23.23
CA MET A 74 12.73 21.38 23.04
C MET A 74 13.55 21.42 24.33
N GLY A 75 13.95 20.25 24.84
CA GLY A 75 14.90 20.11 25.93
C GLY A 75 16.32 19.78 25.46
N PRO A 76 17.28 19.62 26.39
CA PRO A 76 18.66 19.23 26.07
C PRO A 76 18.79 17.90 25.32
N GLY A 77 17.80 17.00 25.46
CA GLY A 77 17.71 15.72 24.74
C GLY A 77 16.79 15.74 23.52
N GLY A 78 16.26 16.91 23.14
CA GLY A 78 15.23 17.05 22.11
C GLY A 78 13.80 16.99 22.66
N ALA A 79 12.84 16.79 21.76
CA ALA A 79 11.42 16.68 22.06
C ALA A 79 10.81 15.42 21.42
N MET A 80 9.76 14.88 22.03
CA MET A 80 8.94 13.83 21.45
C MET A 80 7.57 14.41 21.08
N VAL A 81 7.22 14.38 19.80
CA VAL A 81 5.93 14.88 19.28
C VAL A 81 5.05 13.69 18.93
N VAL A 82 3.89 13.58 19.57
CA VAL A 82 2.96 12.46 19.38
C VAL A 82 1.64 12.98 18.82
N PHE A 83 1.27 12.52 17.63
CA PHE A 83 -0.03 12.80 17.01
C PHE A 83 -1.03 11.75 17.45
N ILE A 84 -2.08 12.16 18.17
CA ILE A 84 -3.19 11.29 18.56
C ILE A 84 -4.48 11.79 17.91
N ARG A 85 -5.33 10.86 17.47
CA ARG A 85 -6.74 11.13 17.14
C ARG A 85 -7.59 10.42 18.17
N SER A 86 -8.45 11.16 18.87
CA SER A 86 -9.50 10.54 19.67
C SER A 86 -10.56 9.98 18.74
N ALA A 87 -11.24 8.91 19.15
CA ALA A 87 -12.51 8.54 18.53
C ALA A 87 -13.61 9.34 19.24
N ASP A 88 -14.38 10.12 18.48
CA ASP A 88 -15.72 10.50 18.92
C ASP A 88 -16.59 9.25 18.82
N TRP A 89 -17.20 8.87 19.93
CA TRP A 89 -18.08 7.72 20.07
C TRP A 89 -19.52 8.19 20.22
#